data_AF-A0A0J8RKL6-F1
#
_entry.id   AF-A0A0J8RKL6-F1
#
_cell.length_a   1.000
_cell.length_b   1.000
_cell.length_c   1.000
_cell.angle_alpha   90.00
_cell.angle_beta   90.00
_cell.angle_gamma   90.00
#
_symmetry.space_group_name_H-M   'P 1'
#
loop_
_entity.id
_entity.type
_entity.pdbx_description
1 polymer ?
#
loop_
_entity_poly.entity_id
_entity_poly.type
_entity_poly.pdbx_seq_one_letter_code
_entity_poly.pdbx_strand_id
1 'polypeptide(L)'
;MHKISNFTGQARHGWERMTPAFGMSRPQHDLAGSHPFRRPVPPAIPSPPKNDAMINLSFNVPFSSNLSGPDPDDVLHSTPGALQRWTYPAGTPEGTPTHKLPVHANHIDSLRKLCRQISENSSGRIEATVTSSEPKALASLQLRPQGLVTNVCISGETDLVYQMRAKIFKETPFALWILM
;
A
#
# COMPACT_ATOMS: atom_id res chain seq x y z
N MET A 1 -14.81 -47.69 24.92
CA MET A 1 -15.63 -47.15 23.81
C MET A 1 -15.03 -45.80 23.40
N HIS A 2 -14.57 -45.69 22.13
CA HIS A 2 -14.22 -44.48 21.34
C HIS A 2 -13.10 -43.56 21.92
N LYS A 3 -11.80 -43.80 21.67
CA LYS A 3 -10.97 -43.41 20.49
C LYS A 3 -11.29 -42.02 19.90
N ILE A 4 -10.39 -41.05 20.14
CA ILE A 4 -10.16 -39.94 19.21
C ILE A 4 -8.68 -39.96 18.85
N SER A 5 -8.46 -40.28 17.58
CA SER A 5 -7.20 -40.42 16.87
C SER A 5 -6.88 -39.09 16.16
N ASN A 6 -5.59 -38.76 16.13
CA ASN A 6 -4.87 -37.80 15.29
C ASN A 6 -5.65 -36.96 14.26
N PHE A 7 -5.39 -35.64 14.27
CA PHE A 7 -5.36 -34.87 13.02
C PHE A 7 -4.28 -33.79 13.05
N THR A 8 -3.02 -34.23 13.00
CA THR A 8 -1.90 -33.40 12.53
C THR A 8 -1.62 -33.80 11.10
N GLY A 9 -1.61 -32.85 10.17
CA GLY A 9 -0.99 -33.02 8.86
C GLY A 9 -1.94 -33.14 7.67
N GLN A 10 -2.55 -32.04 7.24
CA GLN A 10 -2.98 -31.84 5.85
C GLN A 10 -3.01 -30.33 5.54
N ALA A 11 -1.85 -29.74 5.25
CA ALA A 11 -1.79 -28.42 4.61
C ALA A 11 -0.46 -28.14 3.87
N ARG A 12 0.26 -29.19 3.43
CA ARG A 12 1.54 -29.03 2.68
C ARG A 12 1.57 -29.79 1.36
N HIS A 13 0.43 -29.97 0.68
CA HIS A 13 0.37 -30.64 -0.64
C HIS A 13 -0.40 -29.83 -1.69
N GLY A 14 -0.15 -28.51 -1.74
CA GLY A 14 -0.84 -27.60 -2.66
C GLY A 14 -0.03 -27.11 -3.88
N TRP A 15 1.19 -27.61 -4.13
CA TRP A 15 2.08 -27.01 -5.13
C TRP A 15 2.73 -27.97 -6.14
N GLU A 16 2.45 -29.29 -6.09
CA GLU A 16 3.13 -30.31 -6.92
C GLU A 16 2.33 -30.84 -8.13
N ARG A 17 1.23 -30.18 -8.55
CA ARG A 17 0.46 -30.63 -9.74
C ARG A 17 0.13 -29.55 -10.77
N MET A 18 1.05 -28.61 -10.98
CA MET A 18 1.02 -27.75 -12.18
C MET A 18 2.31 -27.91 -12.98
N THR A 19 2.51 -29.09 -13.54
CA THR A 19 3.40 -29.28 -14.69
C THR A 19 2.55 -29.28 -15.96
N PRO A 20 2.75 -28.34 -16.90
CA PRO A 20 2.06 -28.39 -18.18
C PRO A 20 2.69 -29.51 -19.01
N ALA A 21 1.92 -30.57 -19.26
CA ALA A 21 2.28 -31.61 -20.20
C ALA A 21 2.27 -31.04 -21.64
N PHE A 22 3.44 -30.88 -22.25
CA PHE A 22 3.57 -30.64 -23.69
C PHE A 22 3.22 -31.94 -24.45
N GLY A 23 1.94 -32.12 -24.74
CA GLY A 23 1.42 -33.21 -25.57
C GLY A 23 1.59 -32.91 -27.06
N MET A 24 2.58 -33.55 -27.67
CA MET A 24 2.70 -33.76 -29.12
C MET A 24 1.39 -34.33 -29.70
N SER A 25 0.77 -33.61 -30.64
CA SER A 25 -0.29 -34.15 -31.49
C SER A 25 0.24 -34.29 -32.92
N ARG A 26 0.29 -35.53 -33.41
CA ARG A 26 0.60 -35.88 -34.80
C ARG A 26 -0.52 -35.41 -35.75
N PRO A 27 -0.21 -34.99 -36.99
CA PRO A 27 -1.23 -34.80 -38.01
C PRO A 27 -1.64 -36.15 -38.63
N GLN A 28 -2.93 -36.46 -38.61
CA GLN A 28 -3.53 -37.53 -39.43
C GLN A 28 -4.15 -36.88 -40.67
N HIS A 29 -3.68 -37.31 -41.83
CA HIS A 29 -4.23 -37.03 -43.15
C HIS A 29 -5.41 -37.97 -43.39
N ASP A 30 -6.58 -37.50 -43.87
CA ASP A 30 -7.38 -38.19 -44.89
C ASP A 30 -8.50 -37.32 -45.48
N LEU A 31 -8.95 -37.74 -46.67
CA LEU A 31 -9.66 -37.06 -47.75
C LEU A 31 -11.14 -36.69 -47.54
N ALA A 32 -11.54 -35.69 -48.35
CA ALA A 32 -12.79 -35.56 -49.14
C ALA A 32 -14.17 -35.52 -48.42
N GLY A 33 -14.86 -34.39 -48.60
CA GLY A 33 -16.30 -34.26 -48.37
C GLY A 33 -16.80 -32.87 -48.75
N SER A 34 -17.36 -32.73 -49.96
CA SER A 34 -17.98 -31.52 -50.49
C SER A 34 -19.34 -31.25 -49.81
N HIS A 35 -19.42 -30.17 -49.03
CA HIS A 35 -20.66 -29.70 -48.42
C HIS A 35 -20.74 -28.16 -48.46
N PRO A 36 -21.78 -27.54 -49.06
CA PRO A 36 -21.94 -26.10 -49.06
C PRO A 36 -22.70 -25.70 -47.79
N PHE A 37 -22.01 -25.65 -46.66
CA PHE A 37 -22.62 -25.21 -45.40
C PHE A 37 -22.08 -23.87 -44.95
N ARG A 38 -23.03 -23.00 -44.60
CA ARG A 38 -22.87 -21.68 -44.01
C ARG A 38 -21.73 -21.66 -42.98
N ARG A 39 -20.91 -20.61 -43.04
CA ARG A 39 -19.90 -20.29 -42.02
C ARG A 39 -20.56 -20.33 -40.62
N PRO A 40 -20.10 -21.19 -39.70
CA PRO A 40 -20.52 -21.13 -38.31
C PRO A 40 -20.05 -19.80 -37.72
N VAL A 41 -20.98 -19.01 -37.19
CA VAL A 41 -20.62 -17.91 -36.28
C VAL A 41 -19.94 -18.52 -35.06
N PRO A 42 -18.73 -18.10 -34.69
CA PRO A 42 -18.08 -18.59 -33.49
C PRO A 42 -18.94 -18.24 -32.27
N PRO A 43 -19.09 -19.14 -31.28
CA PRO A 43 -19.79 -18.83 -30.05
C PRO A 43 -19.11 -17.61 -29.41
N ALA A 44 -19.92 -16.62 -29.02
CA ALA A 44 -19.42 -15.47 -28.27
C ALA A 44 -18.72 -15.99 -27.02
N ILE A 45 -17.41 -15.78 -26.94
CA ILE A 45 -16.63 -16.07 -25.74
C ILE A 45 -17.17 -15.12 -24.66
N PRO A 46 -17.77 -15.62 -23.56
CA PRO A 46 -18.15 -14.74 -22.48
C PRO A 46 -16.89 -14.04 -21.98
N SER A 47 -16.90 -12.71 -22.00
CA SER A 47 -15.85 -11.91 -21.38
C SER A 47 -15.70 -12.38 -19.93
N PRO A 48 -14.46 -12.62 -19.44
CA PRO A 48 -14.27 -12.99 -18.05
C PRO A 48 -14.91 -11.92 -17.17
N PRO A 49 -15.57 -12.31 -16.06
CA PRO A 49 -16.16 -11.35 -15.15
C PRO A 49 -15.06 -10.37 -14.73
N LYS A 50 -15.30 -9.07 -14.91
CA LYS A 50 -14.49 -8.07 -14.22
C LYS A 50 -14.67 -8.35 -12.74
N ASN A 51 -13.59 -8.74 -12.09
CA ASN A 51 -13.59 -8.93 -10.65
C ASN A 51 -13.70 -7.54 -10.02
N ASP A 52 -14.93 -7.07 -9.83
CA ASP A 52 -15.28 -5.90 -9.00
C ASP A 52 -15.10 -6.26 -7.51
N ALA A 53 -13.96 -6.85 -7.17
CA ALA A 53 -13.62 -7.27 -5.82
C ALA A 53 -13.25 -6.01 -5.03
N MET A 54 -14.00 -5.78 -3.95
CA MET A 54 -13.67 -4.76 -2.95
C MET A 54 -12.58 -5.30 -2.04
N ILE A 55 -11.52 -4.53 -1.83
CA ILE A 55 -10.40 -4.87 -0.95
C ILE A 55 -10.19 -3.79 0.09
N ASN A 56 -9.57 -4.17 1.20
CA ASN A 56 -9.00 -3.24 2.18
C ASN A 56 -7.48 -3.42 2.20
N LEU A 57 -6.76 -2.36 1.89
CA LEU A 57 -5.31 -2.32 1.79
C LEU A 57 -4.75 -1.35 2.83
N SER A 58 -3.99 -1.88 3.79
CA SER A 58 -3.26 -1.09 4.77
C SER A 58 -1.75 -1.10 4.49
N PHE A 59 -1.10 0.06 4.54
CA PHE A 59 0.35 0.15 4.39
C PHE A 59 0.94 1.29 5.22
N ASN A 60 2.23 1.17 5.52
CA ASN A 60 2.97 2.20 6.23
C ASN A 60 3.49 3.28 5.27
N VAL A 61 3.44 4.53 5.71
CA VAL A 61 4.05 5.67 5.03
C VAL A 61 5.40 5.97 5.69
N PRO A 62 6.52 5.91 4.95
CA PRO A 62 7.86 5.98 5.52
C PRO A 62 8.27 7.43 5.80
N PHE A 63 7.64 8.06 6.79
CA PHE A 63 8.07 9.37 7.28
C PHE A 63 9.30 9.26 8.17
N SER A 64 10.30 10.12 7.93
CA SER A 64 11.48 10.27 8.79
C SER A 64 11.18 11.11 10.04
N SER A 65 10.18 10.70 10.84
CA SER A 65 9.67 11.47 11.99
C SER A 65 10.66 11.62 13.16
N ASN A 66 11.79 10.91 13.09
CA ASN A 66 12.91 10.97 14.03
C ASN A 66 14.04 11.91 13.58
N LEU A 67 13.97 12.46 12.37
CA LEU A 67 14.98 13.38 11.87
C LEU A 67 14.88 14.70 12.63
N SER A 68 15.87 14.98 13.47
CA SER A 68 16.10 16.30 14.03
C SER A 68 16.43 17.25 12.89
N GLY A 69 15.85 18.46 12.93
CA GLY A 69 16.18 19.49 11.95
C GLY A 69 17.65 19.88 11.97
N PRO A 70 18.10 20.66 10.98
CA PRO A 70 19.46 21.22 10.98
C PRO A 70 19.64 22.13 12.19
N ASP A 71 20.90 22.46 12.52
CA ASP A 71 21.17 23.49 13.53
C ASP A 71 20.45 24.79 13.13
N PRO A 72 19.67 25.42 14.03
CA PRO A 72 19.00 26.69 13.75
C PRO A 72 19.89 27.75 13.09
N ASP A 73 21.18 27.80 13.46
CA ASP A 73 22.15 28.73 12.91
C ASP A 73 22.47 28.42 11.42
N ASP A 74 22.45 27.14 11.03
CA ASP A 74 22.63 26.69 9.65
C ASP A 74 21.36 26.88 8.80
N VAL A 75 20.17 26.88 9.42
CA VAL A 75 18.88 27.07 8.74
C VAL A 75 18.68 28.51 8.25
N LEU A 76 19.42 29.48 8.81
CA LEU A 76 19.34 30.89 8.44
C LEU A 76 19.67 31.13 6.95
N HIS A 77 20.44 30.23 6.34
CA HIS A 77 20.82 30.28 4.93
C HIS A 77 19.89 29.49 4.00
N SER A 78 18.81 28.90 4.51
CA SER A 78 17.89 28.04 3.75
C SER A 78 16.72 28.81 3.12
N THR A 79 15.84 28.07 2.43
CA THR A 79 14.60 28.61 1.86
C THR A 79 13.73 29.37 2.88
N PRO A 80 12.94 30.38 2.44
CA PRO A 80 12.04 31.10 3.33
C PRO A 80 11.14 30.16 4.14
N GLY A 81 11.01 30.45 5.43
CA GLY A 81 10.19 29.64 6.33
C GLY A 81 10.85 28.35 6.84
N ALA A 82 12.09 28.02 6.44
CA ALA A 82 12.76 26.80 6.85
C ALA A 82 12.98 26.74 8.37
N LEU A 83 13.39 27.85 8.98
CA LEU A 83 13.61 27.95 10.42
C LEU A 83 12.34 27.61 11.18
N GLN A 84 11.21 28.20 10.80
CA GLN A 84 9.91 27.96 11.44
C GLN A 84 9.42 26.51 11.27
N ARG A 85 9.84 25.81 10.21
CA ARG A 85 9.47 24.40 9.97
C ARG A 85 10.30 23.44 10.82
N TRP A 86 11.58 23.75 11.01
CA TRP A 86 12.56 22.88 11.67
C TRP A 86 12.84 23.24 13.13
N THR A 87 12.20 24.28 13.67
CA THR A 87 12.30 24.68 15.07
C THR A 87 10.95 24.59 15.77
N TYR A 88 11.00 24.44 17.09
CA TYR A 88 9.80 24.50 17.90
C TYR A 88 9.32 25.95 18.07
N PRO A 89 8.01 26.21 18.04
CA PRO A 89 7.47 27.52 18.37
C PRO A 89 7.91 27.98 19.77
N ALA A 90 8.03 29.29 19.96
CA ALA A 90 8.35 29.87 21.26
C ALA A 90 7.37 29.39 22.34
N GLY A 91 7.91 28.99 23.51
CA GLY A 91 7.11 28.46 24.63
C GLY A 91 6.82 26.95 24.58
N THR A 92 7.38 26.22 23.62
CA THR A 92 7.30 24.76 23.60
C THR A 92 8.11 24.16 24.77
N PRO A 93 7.56 23.22 25.55
CA PRO A 93 8.28 22.59 26.66
C PRO A 93 9.58 21.90 26.22
N GLU A 94 10.60 21.97 27.07
CA GLU A 94 11.84 21.22 26.88
C GLU A 94 11.57 19.71 26.84
N GLY A 95 12.29 18.97 26.01
CA GLY A 95 12.09 17.53 25.83
C GLY A 95 10.90 17.15 24.93
N THR A 96 10.29 18.12 24.24
CA THR A 96 9.28 17.83 23.22
C THR A 96 9.84 16.88 22.15
N PRO A 97 9.15 15.77 21.83
CA PRO A 97 9.65 14.78 20.87
C PRO A 97 9.82 15.33 19.46
N THR A 98 10.87 14.89 18.75
CA THR A 98 11.19 15.32 17.39
C THR A 98 10.01 15.26 16.42
N HIS A 99 9.16 14.23 16.51
CA HIS A 99 8.01 14.06 15.62
C HIS A 99 6.93 15.16 15.78
N LYS A 100 7.02 16.02 16.81
CA LYS A 100 6.18 17.19 17.03
C LYS A 100 6.70 18.45 16.33
N LEU A 101 7.88 18.42 15.72
CA LEU A 101 8.36 19.54 14.92
C LEU A 101 7.32 19.90 13.85
N PRO A 102 7.16 21.21 13.54
CA PRO A 102 6.14 21.66 12.59
C PRO A 102 6.21 20.97 11.23
N VAL A 103 7.43 20.68 10.73
CA VAL A 103 7.62 19.92 9.48
C VAL A 103 6.97 18.53 9.52
N HIS A 104 7.15 17.79 10.61
CA HIS A 104 6.61 16.43 10.76
C HIS A 104 5.10 16.45 10.94
N ALA A 105 4.59 17.41 11.72
CA ALA A 105 3.14 17.62 11.86
C ALA A 105 2.49 17.96 10.50
N ASN A 106 3.11 18.86 9.72
CA ASN A 106 2.63 19.26 8.41
C ASN A 106 2.60 18.10 7.40
N HIS A 107 3.57 17.17 7.46
CA HIS A 107 3.56 15.97 6.62
C HIS A 107 2.34 15.09 6.90
N ILE A 108 2.05 14.83 8.18
CA ILE A 108 0.89 14.02 8.59
C ILE A 108 -0.41 14.73 8.18
N ASP A 109 -0.51 16.04 8.39
CA ASP A 109 -1.71 16.80 8.04
C ASP A 109 -1.93 16.88 6.53
N SER A 110 -0.87 17.00 5.75
CA SER A 110 -0.94 16.94 4.29
C SER A 110 -1.42 15.57 3.81
N LEU A 111 -0.92 14.49 4.40
CA LEU A 111 -1.37 13.13 4.09
C LEU A 111 -2.84 12.91 4.45
N ARG A 112 -3.30 13.42 5.61
CA ARG A 112 -4.72 13.36 6.01
C ARG A 112 -5.60 14.10 5.00
N LYS A 113 -5.20 15.30 4.57
CA LYS A 113 -5.92 16.08 3.54
C LYS A 113 -5.99 15.31 2.23
N LEU A 114 -4.89 14.70 1.80
CA LEU A 114 -4.86 13.88 0.58
C LEU A 114 -5.81 12.69 0.67
N CYS A 115 -5.79 11.93 1.76
CA CYS A 115 -6.68 10.78 1.94
C CYS A 115 -8.16 11.20 1.98
N ARG A 116 -8.46 12.34 2.60
CA ARG A 116 -9.80 12.94 2.57
C ARG A 116 -10.22 13.31 1.15
N GLN A 117 -9.37 14.00 0.38
CA GLN A 117 -9.64 14.35 -1.01
C GLN A 117 -9.84 13.12 -1.90
N ILE A 118 -9.06 12.06 -1.70
CA ILE A 118 -9.25 10.78 -2.42
C ILE A 118 -10.63 10.21 -2.14
N SER A 119 -11.04 10.20 -0.87
CA SER A 119 -12.35 9.67 -0.47
C SER A 119 -13.50 10.50 -1.06
N GLU A 120 -13.42 11.83 -0.94
CA GLU A 120 -14.42 12.78 -1.47
C GLU A 120 -14.54 12.68 -3.01
N ASN A 121 -13.42 12.65 -3.72
CA ASN A 121 -13.40 12.59 -5.19
C ASN A 121 -13.87 11.23 -5.74
N SER A 122 -13.83 10.18 -4.94
CA SER A 122 -14.25 8.85 -5.36
C SER A 122 -15.77 8.66 -5.43
N SER A 123 -16.55 9.62 -4.89
CA SER A 123 -18.01 9.52 -4.75
C SER A 123 -18.46 8.26 -3.99
N GLY A 124 -17.71 7.87 -2.95
CA GLY A 124 -18.01 6.71 -2.10
C GLY A 124 -17.44 5.37 -2.60
N ARG A 125 -16.71 5.35 -3.71
CA ARG A 125 -16.03 4.13 -4.21
C ARG A 125 -14.76 3.78 -3.44
N ILE A 126 -14.15 4.78 -2.81
CA ILE A 126 -12.93 4.65 -2.01
C ILE A 126 -13.12 5.34 -0.67
N GLU A 127 -12.69 4.67 0.37
CA GLU A 127 -12.52 5.25 1.70
C GLU A 127 -11.04 5.14 2.10
N ALA A 128 -10.40 6.26 2.39
CA ALA A 128 -9.01 6.32 2.81
C ALA A 128 -8.89 6.99 4.18
N THR A 129 -8.25 6.29 5.13
CA THR A 129 -8.04 6.76 6.50
C THR A 129 -6.56 6.71 6.87
N VAL A 130 -6.14 7.62 7.75
CA VAL A 130 -4.75 7.77 8.19
C VAL A 130 -4.68 7.65 9.70
N THR A 131 -3.86 6.73 10.19
CA THR A 131 -3.61 6.51 11.62
C THR A 131 -2.14 6.73 11.91
N SER A 132 -1.83 7.63 12.84
CA SER A 132 -0.47 7.87 13.30
C SER A 132 -0.39 7.59 14.79
N SER A 133 0.54 6.73 15.19
CA SER A 133 0.70 6.31 16.58
C SER A 133 2.16 6.05 16.91
N GLU A 134 2.54 6.32 18.15
CA GLU A 134 3.82 5.84 18.66
C GLU A 134 3.76 4.30 18.80
N PRO A 135 4.80 3.58 18.35
CA PRO A 135 4.83 2.14 18.44
C PRO A 135 4.86 1.73 19.92
N LYS A 136 3.93 0.83 20.30
CA LYS A 136 3.88 0.30 21.66
C LYS A 136 5.18 -0.43 21.96
N ALA A 137 5.88 -0.01 23.01
CA ALA A 137 7.12 -0.66 23.43
C ALA A 137 6.82 -2.12 23.84
N LEU A 138 7.30 -3.08 23.05
CA LEU A 138 7.38 -4.47 23.45
C LEU A 138 8.71 -4.67 24.16
N ALA A 139 8.66 -5.11 25.42
CA ALA A 139 9.82 -5.25 26.31
C ALA A 139 10.93 -6.18 25.77
N SER A 140 10.65 -6.96 24.71
CA SER A 140 11.54 -7.95 24.11
C SER A 140 12.34 -7.46 22.89
N LEU A 141 12.09 -6.26 22.36
CA LEU A 141 12.83 -5.71 21.22
C LEU A 141 13.82 -4.65 21.68
N GLN A 142 15.11 -4.98 21.64
CA GLN A 142 16.22 -4.09 22.04
C GLN A 142 16.36 -2.86 21.14
N LEU A 143 15.90 -2.92 19.89
CA LEU A 143 15.85 -1.77 18.99
C LEU A 143 14.45 -1.14 19.04
N ARG A 144 14.34 -0.03 19.78
CA ARG A 144 13.12 0.78 19.82
C ARG A 144 13.01 1.56 18.51
N PRO A 145 11.96 1.36 17.69
CA PRO A 145 11.64 2.33 16.65
C PRO A 145 11.24 3.63 17.35
N GLN A 146 12.13 4.62 17.31
CA GLN A 146 11.87 5.96 17.81
C GLN A 146 11.10 6.73 16.73
N GLY A 147 9.93 7.27 17.06
CA GLY A 147 9.14 8.09 16.16
C GLY A 147 7.70 7.61 15.96
N LEU A 148 6.95 8.37 15.16
CA LEU A 148 5.57 8.05 14.81
C LEU A 148 5.52 7.06 13.65
N VAL A 149 4.71 6.01 13.82
CA VAL A 149 4.35 5.09 12.76
C VAL A 149 3.04 5.59 12.14
N THR A 150 3.07 5.93 10.85
CA THR A 150 1.89 6.42 10.13
C THR A 150 1.42 5.38 9.12
N ASN A 151 0.21 4.89 9.30
CA ASN A 151 -0.43 3.90 8.42
C ASN A 151 -1.59 4.54 7.66
N VAL A 152 -1.76 4.11 6.42
CA VAL A 152 -2.90 4.47 5.58
C VAL A 152 -3.67 3.21 5.27
N CYS A 153 -4.98 3.25 5.47
CA CYS A 153 -5.91 2.18 5.11
C CYS A 153 -6.81 2.69 3.99
N ILE A 154 -6.87 1.96 2.88
CA ILE A 154 -7.70 2.28 1.72
C ILE A 154 -8.65 1.11 1.46
N SER A 155 -9.95 1.38 1.40
CA SER A 155 -10.97 0.38 1.09
C SER A 155 -11.72 0.78 -0.18
N GLY A 156 -11.94 -0.18 -1.08
CA GLY A 156 -12.68 0.05 -2.32
C GLY A 156 -12.34 -0.98 -3.41
N GLU A 157 -12.67 -0.66 -4.66
CA GLU A 157 -12.42 -1.52 -5.81
C GLU A 157 -10.91 -1.77 -6.00
N THR A 158 -10.53 -3.03 -6.27
CA THR A 158 -9.13 -3.50 -6.34
C THR A 158 -8.22 -2.57 -7.15
N ASP A 159 -8.57 -2.32 -8.42
CA ASP A 159 -7.73 -1.53 -9.32
C ASP A 159 -7.58 -0.08 -8.84
N LEU A 160 -8.67 0.50 -8.36
CA LEU A 160 -8.71 1.87 -7.85
C LEU A 160 -7.92 2.00 -6.54
N VAL A 161 -7.98 1.02 -5.64
CA VAL A 161 -7.20 0.99 -4.40
C VAL A 161 -5.70 0.97 -4.69
N TYR A 162 -5.25 0.13 -5.62
CA TYR A 162 -3.83 0.09 -6.01
C TYR A 162 -3.39 1.39 -6.71
N GLN A 163 -4.26 1.97 -7.54
CA GLN A 163 -4.00 3.27 -8.16
C GLN A 163 -3.87 4.39 -7.11
N MET A 164 -4.77 4.42 -6.11
CA MET A 164 -4.73 5.43 -5.04
C MET A 164 -3.50 5.26 -4.14
N ARG A 165 -3.07 4.02 -3.86
CA ARG A 165 -1.82 3.76 -3.15
C ARG A 165 -0.61 4.34 -3.89
N ALA A 166 -0.53 4.12 -5.20
CA ALA A 166 0.54 4.69 -6.02
C ALA A 166 0.52 6.23 -6.02
N LYS A 167 -0.68 6.83 -6.09
CA LYS A 167 -0.88 8.28 -6.00
C LYS A 167 -0.39 8.83 -4.64
N ILE A 168 -0.80 8.21 -3.53
CA ILE A 168 -0.40 8.62 -2.18
C ILE A 168 1.12 8.60 -2.05
N PHE A 169 1.75 7.54 -2.53
CA PHE A 169 3.21 7.47 -2.54
C PHE A 169 3.84 8.58 -3.39
N LYS A 170 3.35 8.84 -4.59
CA LYS A 170 3.89 9.91 -5.43
C LYS A 170 3.75 11.31 -4.82
N GLU A 171 2.64 11.59 -4.16
CA GLU A 171 2.34 12.92 -3.60
C GLU A 171 2.87 13.12 -2.19
N THR A 172 3.14 12.03 -1.47
CA THR A 172 3.77 12.12 -0.15
C THR A 172 5.26 12.36 -0.33
N PRO A 173 5.84 13.41 0.27
CA PRO A 173 7.27 13.63 0.20
C PRO A 173 8.02 12.49 0.92
N PHE A 174 8.60 11.58 0.14
CA PHE A 174 9.45 10.52 0.63
C PHE A 174 10.84 11.06 0.93
N ALA A 175 11.18 11.30 2.20
CA ALA A 175 12.54 11.48 2.73
C ALA A 175 13.53 12.42 1.98
N LEU A 176 13.14 13.06 0.88
CA LEU A 176 14.00 13.84 -0.03
C LEU A 176 14.24 15.26 0.47
N TRP A 177 13.67 15.64 1.61
CA TRP A 177 13.99 16.89 2.30
C TRP A 177 15.30 16.83 3.11
N ILE A 178 16.08 15.74 3.02
CA ILE A 178 17.41 15.65 3.64
C ILE A 178 18.48 16.41 2.82
N LEU A 179 18.17 16.90 1.60
CA LEU A 179 19.17 17.45 0.67
C LEU A 179 18.90 18.88 0.16
N MET A 180 18.07 19.70 0.83
CA MET A 180 17.91 21.12 0.46
C MET A 180 17.95 22.07 1.63
#